data_AF-A0A5M6DI67-F1
#
_entry.id   AF-A0A5M6DI67-F1
#
_cell.length_a   1.000
_cell.length_b   1.000
_cell.length_c   1.000
_cell.angle_alpha   90.00
_cell.angle_beta   90.00
_cell.angle_gamma   90.00
#
_symmetry.space_group_name_H-M   'P 1'
#
loop_
_entity.id
_entity.type
_entity.pdbx_description
1 polymer ?
#
loop_
_entity_poly.entity_id
_entity_poly.type
_entity_poly.pdbx_seq_one_letter_code
_entity_poly.pdbx_strand_id
1 'polypeptide(L)'
;MPHSTLWISIFVAYLLTWGLIPWVLLKPTVHSSAAIAWIMAIIFLPFIGPLACVLFGSTRWERHSERKRFSSAHIDHRMPERTVDFKIPDTQLHPWGSIARLTQKSTGMQVLDGNAIELSANTNTTFQRMKEIIESAEHWVHLEFYIWRNDETGTKLRDLLIAKAKQGVRVRFLYDGFGSMLLSREFLRPMRRAGVQIASFTPGFEFWHIMTLNLRNHRKIIVTDQQEAYTGGMNIGHEYLHPTKHYGHWRDTQLVLRGPAATQFQQVFAQDWFYATGEQLVEETFYPMPERRGSSRAQVVADGPDSDVDTFLELAVAALGQAKRHVDMTTPFFVPPDGLAISMAAAARRGVRVRLMIAGRGNFAWTYHAGRSFYGPLLDAGVEIYEYEKGLFHAKTMTVDGQWSLVGTANWDCRSLSLNFEVAVSMYDDEPAEQLRQHFERDIQDATRLMPQQWHERSNVTRLKEQFYRLFAPVL
;
A
#
# COMPACT_ATOMS: atom_id res chain seq x y z
N MET A 1 -30.07 -11.94 -52.13
CA MET A 1 -30.60 -10.72 -51.48
C MET A 1 -30.75 -10.78 -49.95
N PRO A 2 -31.05 -11.92 -49.28
CA PRO A 2 -31.17 -11.91 -47.81
C PRO A 2 -29.84 -11.79 -47.05
N HIS A 3 -28.72 -12.15 -47.69
CA HIS A 3 -27.40 -12.02 -47.06
C HIS A 3 -26.89 -10.57 -47.01
N SER A 4 -27.20 -9.74 -48.00
CA SER A 4 -26.75 -8.34 -48.05
C SER A 4 -27.46 -7.48 -47.00
N THR A 5 -28.76 -7.70 -46.79
CA THR A 5 -29.51 -7.01 -45.74
C THR A 5 -29.03 -7.42 -44.34
N LEU A 6 -28.66 -8.68 -44.13
CA LEU A 6 -28.09 -9.14 -42.86
C LEU A 6 -26.74 -8.47 -42.57
N TRP A 7 -25.82 -8.41 -43.54
CA TRP A 7 -24.52 -7.76 -43.36
C TRP A 7 -24.63 -6.25 -43.14
N ILE A 8 -25.54 -5.58 -43.84
CA ILE A 8 -25.84 -4.16 -43.61
C ILE A 8 -26.37 -3.96 -42.19
N SER A 9 -27.30 -4.79 -41.73
CA SER A 9 -27.83 -4.71 -40.37
C SER A 9 -26.76 -4.95 -39.30
N ILE A 10 -25.86 -5.92 -39.49
CA ILE A 10 -24.74 -6.18 -38.56
C ILE A 10 -23.78 -4.99 -38.53
N PHE A 11 -23.46 -4.41 -39.70
CA PHE A 11 -22.59 -3.25 -39.80
C PHE A 11 -23.20 -2.00 -39.15
N VAL A 12 -24.49 -1.73 -39.38
CA VAL A 12 -25.21 -0.64 -38.73
C VAL A 12 -25.29 -0.86 -37.22
N ALA A 13 -25.61 -2.08 -36.77
CA ALA A 13 -25.62 -2.42 -35.35
C ALA A 13 -24.24 -2.20 -34.69
N TYR A 14 -23.16 -2.50 -35.41
CA TYR A 14 -21.81 -2.22 -34.94
C TYR A 14 -21.52 -0.71 -34.86
N LEU A 15 -21.85 0.08 -35.88
CA LEU A 15 -21.68 1.53 -35.83
C LEU A 15 -22.46 2.20 -34.70
N LEU A 16 -23.64 1.68 -34.35
CA LEU A 16 -24.41 2.16 -33.20
C LEU A 16 -23.64 1.98 -31.88
N THR A 17 -22.77 0.97 -31.77
CA THR A 17 -21.93 0.79 -30.57
C THR A 17 -20.89 1.89 -30.38
N TRP A 18 -20.55 2.65 -31.43
CA TRP A 18 -19.66 3.81 -31.32
C TRP A 18 -20.29 4.96 -30.53
N GLY A 19 -21.61 4.93 -30.30
CA GLY A 19 -22.28 5.79 -29.32
C GLY A 19 -21.74 5.66 -27.88
N LEU A 20 -20.96 4.61 -27.58
CA LEU A 20 -20.22 4.48 -26.33
C LEU A 20 -18.95 5.34 -26.26
N ILE A 21 -18.42 5.84 -27.38
CA ILE A 21 -17.20 6.66 -27.40
C ILE A 21 -17.40 7.98 -26.63
N PRO A 22 -18.46 8.77 -26.86
CA PRO A 22 -18.77 9.93 -26.02
C PRO A 22 -18.90 9.57 -24.54
N TRP A 23 -19.48 8.41 -24.21
CA TRP A 23 -19.58 7.95 -22.82
C TRP A 23 -18.21 7.66 -22.21
N VAL A 24 -17.26 7.08 -22.95
CA VAL A 24 -15.87 6.88 -22.49
C VAL A 24 -15.14 8.21 -22.33
N LEU A 25 -15.31 9.15 -23.27
CA LEU A 25 -14.65 10.46 -23.25
C LEU A 25 -15.18 11.39 -22.15
N LEU A 26 -16.48 11.31 -21.85
CA LEU A 26 -17.11 12.11 -20.80
C LEU A 26 -16.82 11.58 -19.40
N LYS A 27 -16.18 10.40 -19.28
CA LYS A 27 -15.76 9.90 -17.99
C LYS A 27 -14.46 10.58 -17.54
N PRO A 28 -14.40 11.04 -16.28
CA PRO A 28 -13.15 11.41 -15.66
C PRO A 28 -12.32 10.14 -15.48
N THR A 29 -11.58 9.75 -16.51
CA THR A 29 -10.60 8.67 -16.42
C THR A 29 -9.28 9.28 -15.95
N VAL A 30 -8.71 8.73 -14.87
CA VAL A 30 -7.45 9.21 -14.26
C VAL A 30 -6.27 9.07 -15.24
N HIS A 31 -6.37 8.19 -16.24
CA HIS A 31 -5.35 7.99 -17.26
C HIS A 31 -5.93 8.04 -18.68
N SER A 32 -5.50 9.04 -19.47
CA SER A 32 -5.91 9.23 -20.87
C SER A 32 -5.62 8.00 -21.75
N SER A 33 -4.62 7.19 -21.39
CA SER A 33 -4.28 5.94 -22.07
C SER A 33 -5.36 4.87 -21.95
N ALA A 34 -6.05 4.77 -20.81
CA ALA A 34 -7.13 3.81 -20.60
C ALA A 34 -8.36 4.17 -21.44
N ALA A 35 -8.71 5.46 -21.53
CA ALA A 35 -9.77 5.94 -22.41
C ALA A 35 -9.46 5.62 -23.88
N ILE A 36 -8.23 5.89 -24.33
CA ILE A 36 -7.80 5.55 -25.70
C ILE A 36 -7.90 4.03 -25.93
N ALA A 37 -7.43 3.20 -24.99
CA ALA A 37 -7.52 1.75 -25.13
C ALA A 37 -8.97 1.25 -25.26
N TRP A 38 -9.92 1.81 -24.50
CA TRP A 38 -11.34 1.49 -24.63
C TRP A 38 -11.92 1.95 -25.96
N ILE A 39 -11.56 3.15 -26.42
CA ILE A 39 -11.98 3.66 -27.74
C ILE A 39 -11.44 2.74 -28.85
N MET A 40 -10.18 2.34 -28.79
CA MET A 40 -9.57 1.42 -29.75
C MET A 40 -10.27 0.04 -29.70
N ALA A 41 -10.59 -0.48 -28.52
CA ALA A 41 -11.33 -1.72 -28.39
C ALA A 41 -12.73 -1.61 -29.04
N ILE A 42 -13.44 -0.49 -28.83
CA ILE A 42 -14.75 -0.24 -29.46
C ILE A 42 -14.64 -0.17 -30.99
N ILE A 43 -13.56 0.38 -31.55
CA ILE A 43 -13.36 0.59 -32.98
C ILE A 43 -12.82 -0.66 -33.70
N PHE A 44 -12.01 -1.49 -33.04
CA PHE A 44 -11.30 -2.61 -33.68
C PHE A 44 -11.81 -4.01 -33.28
N LEU A 45 -12.62 -4.13 -32.22
CA LEU A 45 -13.19 -5.41 -31.78
C LEU A 45 -14.72 -5.35 -31.83
N PRO A 46 -15.34 -5.68 -32.98
CA PRO A 46 -16.78 -5.60 -33.15
C PRO A 46 -17.54 -6.41 -32.10
N PHE A 47 -18.52 -5.76 -31.46
CA PHE A 47 -19.36 -6.28 -30.36
C PHE A 47 -18.61 -6.62 -29.06
N ILE A 48 -17.41 -7.22 -29.14
CA ILE A 48 -16.58 -7.59 -27.99
C ILE A 48 -16.08 -6.33 -27.26
N GLY A 49 -15.53 -5.35 -27.98
CA GLY A 49 -15.03 -4.10 -27.41
C GLY A 49 -16.11 -3.30 -26.68
N PRO A 50 -17.27 -3.02 -27.32
CA PRO A 50 -18.43 -2.42 -26.66
C PRO A 50 -18.94 -3.20 -25.44
N LEU A 51 -19.09 -4.52 -25.57
CA LEU A 51 -19.54 -5.39 -24.47
C LEU A 51 -18.54 -5.33 -23.31
N ALA A 52 -17.25 -5.41 -23.60
CA ALA A 52 -16.20 -5.30 -22.61
C ALA A 52 -16.17 -3.89 -21.98
N CYS A 53 -16.38 -2.83 -22.76
CA CYS A 53 -16.44 -1.47 -22.23
C CYS A 53 -17.62 -1.28 -21.27
N VAL A 54 -18.78 -1.89 -21.54
CA VAL A 54 -19.94 -1.83 -20.62
C VAL A 54 -19.70 -2.66 -19.36
N LEU A 55 -19.11 -3.86 -19.50
CA LEU A 55 -18.86 -4.76 -18.38
C LEU A 55 -17.70 -4.28 -17.49
N PHE A 56 -16.56 -3.94 -18.09
CA PHE A 56 -15.29 -3.64 -17.43
C PHE A 56 -14.95 -2.14 -17.37
N GLY A 57 -15.65 -1.29 -18.13
CA GLY A 57 -15.16 0.06 -18.42
C GLY A 57 -15.10 1.01 -17.24
N SER A 58 -16.13 1.10 -16.36
CA SER A 58 -16.15 2.06 -15.22
C SER A 58 -17.53 2.23 -14.56
N THR A 59 -17.96 1.36 -13.64
CA THR A 59 -19.12 1.74 -12.78
C THR A 59 -19.11 1.15 -11.39
N ARG A 60 -18.39 0.04 -11.14
CA ARG A 60 -18.43 -0.64 -9.83
C ARG A 60 -17.33 -0.17 -8.89
N TRP A 61 -16.10 0.04 -9.37
CA TRP A 61 -14.99 0.48 -8.52
C TRP A 61 -15.21 1.91 -7.98
N GLU A 62 -15.63 2.85 -8.83
CA GLU A 62 -16.01 4.22 -8.44
C GLU A 62 -17.08 4.22 -7.34
N ARG A 63 -18.16 3.44 -7.49
CA ARG A 63 -19.21 3.34 -6.45
C ARG A 63 -18.70 2.77 -5.13
N HIS A 64 -17.76 1.83 -5.17
CA HIS A 64 -17.15 1.27 -3.96
C HIS A 64 -16.20 2.27 -3.29
N SER A 65 -15.40 2.99 -4.09
CA SER A 65 -14.57 4.11 -3.64
C SER A 65 -15.43 5.22 -3.02
N GLU A 66 -16.52 5.66 -3.67
CA GLU A 66 -17.46 6.66 -3.14
C GLU A 66 -18.12 6.20 -1.84
N ARG A 67 -18.54 4.93 -1.75
CA ARG A 67 -19.09 4.35 -0.50
C ARG A 67 -18.06 4.36 0.62
N LYS A 68 -16.80 4.06 0.30
CA LYS A 68 -15.70 4.08 1.26
C LYS A 68 -15.39 5.51 1.69
N ARG A 69 -15.34 6.47 0.77
CA ARG A 69 -15.19 7.89 1.07
C ARG A 69 -16.30 8.41 1.98
N PHE A 70 -17.56 8.09 1.67
CA PHE A 70 -18.70 8.43 2.51
C PHE A 70 -18.58 7.80 3.89
N SER A 71 -18.18 6.52 3.95
CA SER A 71 -17.95 5.79 5.19
C SER A 71 -16.89 6.46 6.07
N SER A 72 -15.73 6.82 5.50
CA SER A 72 -14.66 7.52 6.21
C SER A 72 -15.13 8.89 6.74
N ALA A 73 -15.71 9.73 5.88
CA ALA A 73 -16.21 11.06 6.28
C ALA A 73 -17.29 11.00 7.37
N HIS A 74 -18.17 9.99 7.32
CA HIS A 74 -19.22 9.79 8.32
C HIS A 74 -18.68 9.45 9.71
N ILE A 75 -17.56 8.71 9.78
CA ILE A 75 -16.93 8.34 11.04
C ILE A 75 -16.05 9.47 11.57
N ASP A 76 -15.29 10.15 10.72
CA ASP A 76 -14.31 11.17 11.13
C ASP A 76 -14.92 12.27 12.01
N HIS A 77 -16.11 12.76 11.66
CA HIS A 77 -16.80 13.79 12.44
C HIS A 77 -17.38 13.30 13.78
N ARG A 78 -17.39 11.98 14.01
CA ARG A 78 -17.94 11.34 15.22
C ARG A 78 -16.87 10.81 16.15
N MET A 79 -15.61 10.76 15.70
CA MET A 79 -14.52 10.27 16.53
C MET A 79 -14.20 11.26 17.67
N PRO A 80 -13.96 10.76 18.90
CA PRO A 80 -13.49 11.60 19.99
C PRO A 80 -12.15 12.25 19.65
N GLU A 81 -12.05 13.57 19.81
CA GLU A 81 -10.78 14.28 19.63
C GLU A 81 -9.89 14.10 20.87
N ARG A 82 -8.92 13.19 20.79
CA ARG A 82 -8.02 12.82 21.92
C ARG A 82 -6.60 13.34 21.79
N THR A 83 -6.21 13.85 20.63
CA THR A 83 -4.79 14.10 20.30
C THR A 83 -4.40 15.58 20.31
N VAL A 84 -5.29 16.49 20.73
CA VAL A 84 -5.08 17.95 20.67
C VAL A 84 -3.77 18.40 21.31
N ASP A 85 -3.48 17.91 22.51
CA ASP A 85 -2.30 18.31 23.31
C ASP A 85 -0.96 17.74 22.78
N PHE A 86 -1.02 16.92 21.73
CA PHE A 86 0.12 16.28 21.11
C PHE A 86 0.41 16.83 19.72
N LYS A 87 -0.47 17.68 19.18
CA LYS A 87 -0.34 18.26 17.84
C LYS A 87 0.87 19.18 17.77
N ILE A 88 1.72 18.96 16.77
CA ILE A 88 2.82 19.85 16.45
C ILE A 88 2.43 20.73 15.25
N PRO A 89 2.52 22.07 15.37
CA PRO A 89 2.37 22.96 14.23
C PRO A 89 3.44 22.68 13.17
N ASP A 90 3.04 22.73 11.90
CA ASP A 90 3.94 22.51 10.76
C ASP A 90 5.13 23.48 10.72
N THR A 91 4.98 24.68 11.27
CA THR A 91 6.06 25.67 11.43
C THR A 91 7.21 25.19 12.34
N GLN A 92 6.95 24.24 13.24
CA GLN A 92 7.95 23.64 14.13
C GLN A 92 8.63 22.41 13.52
N LEU A 93 8.20 21.97 12.34
CA LEU A 93 8.74 20.80 11.65
C LEU A 93 9.76 21.17 10.57
N HIS A 94 10.52 22.25 10.73
CA HIS A 94 11.49 22.68 9.72
C HIS A 94 12.56 21.59 9.46
N PRO A 95 12.88 21.26 8.19
CA PRO A 95 12.36 21.87 6.96
C PRO A 95 11.05 21.23 6.43
N TRP A 96 10.61 20.11 7.00
CA TRP A 96 9.53 19.23 6.53
C TRP A 96 8.08 19.68 6.83
N GLY A 97 7.86 20.91 7.28
CA GLY A 97 6.52 21.44 7.56
C GLY A 97 5.56 21.40 6.34
N SER A 98 6.07 21.65 5.13
CA SER A 98 5.29 21.53 3.90
C SER A 98 4.80 20.11 3.64
N ILE A 99 5.64 19.12 3.95
CA ILE A 99 5.30 17.70 3.83
C ILE A 99 4.21 17.32 4.83
N ALA A 100 4.36 17.71 6.09
CA ALA A 100 3.35 17.50 7.13
C ALA A 100 1.99 18.11 6.76
N ARG A 101 2.00 19.34 6.23
CA ARG A 101 0.79 20.05 5.79
C ARG A 101 0.13 19.37 4.59
N LEU A 102 0.91 18.89 3.61
CA LEU A 102 0.40 18.16 2.47
C LEU A 102 -0.36 16.92 2.95
N THR A 103 0.28 16.08 3.76
CA THR A 103 -0.34 14.89 4.33
C THR A 103 -1.59 15.22 5.15
N GLN A 104 -1.56 16.29 5.95
CA GLN A 104 -2.72 16.72 6.72
C GLN A 104 -3.90 17.15 5.84
N LYS A 105 -3.62 17.82 4.71
CA LYS A 105 -4.67 18.25 3.78
C LYS A 105 -5.27 17.10 2.99
N SER A 106 -4.48 16.09 2.65
CA SER A 106 -4.96 14.93 1.90
C SER A 106 -5.66 13.89 2.78
N THR A 107 -5.17 13.67 4.01
CA THR A 107 -5.63 12.55 4.87
C THR A 107 -6.41 13.00 6.12
N GLY A 108 -6.36 14.28 6.50
CA GLY A 108 -6.87 14.77 7.77
C GLY A 108 -5.99 14.45 8.99
N MET A 109 -5.00 13.56 8.84
CA MET A 109 -4.11 13.10 9.90
C MET A 109 -3.08 14.17 10.28
N GLN A 110 -2.69 14.21 11.55
CA GLN A 110 -1.83 15.27 12.08
C GLN A 110 -0.48 14.73 12.53
N VAL A 111 0.50 15.61 12.65
CA VAL A 111 1.79 15.25 13.26
C VAL A 111 1.63 15.32 14.76
N LEU A 112 1.85 14.18 15.41
CA LEU A 112 1.73 14.03 16.84
C LEU A 112 3.09 13.78 17.46
N ASP A 113 3.37 14.47 18.55
CA ASP A 113 4.53 14.28 19.39
C ASP A 113 4.34 13.12 20.39
N GLY A 114 5.39 12.76 21.12
CA GLY A 114 5.27 11.90 22.29
C GLY A 114 5.30 10.40 21.98
N ASN A 115 5.73 10.00 20.78
CA ASN A 115 5.72 8.61 20.36
C ASN A 115 7.07 7.93 20.63
N ALA A 116 7.05 6.64 20.93
CA ALA A 116 8.21 5.76 20.83
C ALA A 116 8.06 4.88 19.58
N ILE A 117 9.11 4.83 18.77
CA ILE A 117 9.12 4.09 17.50
C ILE A 117 10.23 3.05 17.53
N GLU A 118 9.86 1.81 17.24
CA GLU A 118 10.79 0.69 17.10
C GLU A 118 10.73 0.15 15.67
N LEU A 119 11.84 0.26 14.95
CA LEU A 119 11.98 -0.28 13.59
C LEU A 119 12.66 -1.65 13.62
N SER A 120 12.06 -2.64 12.97
CA SER A 120 12.62 -3.98 12.86
C SER A 120 12.79 -4.40 11.40
N ALA A 121 14.02 -4.80 11.07
CA ALA A 121 14.37 -5.45 9.81
C ALA A 121 14.22 -6.99 9.83
N ASN A 122 14.04 -7.56 11.04
CA ASN A 122 14.02 -9.00 11.26
C ASN A 122 12.59 -9.49 11.46
N THR A 123 12.13 -10.35 10.56
CA THR A 123 10.76 -10.88 10.56
C THR A 123 10.43 -11.73 11.78
N ASN A 124 11.40 -12.45 12.37
CA ASN A 124 11.18 -13.21 13.60
C ASN A 124 11.01 -12.30 14.82
N THR A 125 11.85 -11.27 14.95
CA THR A 125 11.69 -10.25 15.99
C THR A 125 10.34 -9.54 15.83
N THR A 126 9.98 -9.16 14.61
CA THR A 126 8.68 -8.57 14.32
C THR A 126 7.52 -9.47 14.74
N PHE A 127 7.57 -10.77 14.41
CA PHE A 127 6.51 -11.69 14.79
C PHE A 127 6.37 -11.82 16.31
N GLN A 128 7.47 -11.76 17.05
CA GLN A 128 7.43 -11.70 18.51
C GLN A 128 6.75 -10.41 18.98
N ARG A 129 7.13 -9.24 18.43
CA ARG A 129 6.48 -7.97 18.77
C ARG A 129 4.98 -7.95 18.47
N MET A 130 4.55 -8.52 17.34
CA MET A 130 3.11 -8.66 17.04
C MET A 130 2.38 -9.41 18.14
N LYS A 131 2.95 -10.52 18.63
CA LYS A 131 2.35 -11.30 19.72
C LYS A 131 2.33 -10.51 21.02
N GLU A 132 3.43 -9.85 21.38
CA GLU A 132 3.51 -9.01 22.59
C GLU A 132 2.45 -7.90 22.59
N ILE A 133 2.24 -7.23 21.44
CA ILE A 133 1.19 -6.21 21.28
C ILE A 133 -0.20 -6.84 21.49
N ILE A 134 -0.49 -8.00 20.89
CA ILE A 134 -1.80 -8.66 21.06
C ILE A 134 -1.99 -9.13 22.51
N GLU A 135 -0.92 -9.60 23.15
CA GLU A 135 -0.92 -10.04 24.54
C GLU A 135 -1.18 -8.88 25.49
N SER A 136 -0.61 -7.69 25.23
CA SER A 136 -0.75 -6.49 26.07
C SER A 136 -2.17 -5.92 26.10
N ALA A 137 -3.00 -6.21 25.09
CA ALA A 137 -4.36 -5.66 25.01
C ALA A 137 -5.23 -6.06 26.23
N GLU A 138 -5.88 -5.11 26.90
CA GLU A 138 -6.68 -5.39 28.10
C GLU A 138 -8.19 -5.36 27.82
N HIS A 139 -8.63 -4.49 26.91
CA HIS A 139 -10.04 -4.26 26.61
C HIS A 139 -10.40 -4.58 25.16
N TRP A 140 -9.52 -4.22 24.20
CA TRP A 140 -9.76 -4.50 22.80
C TRP A 140 -8.47 -4.60 21.99
N VAL A 141 -8.53 -5.38 20.91
CA VAL A 141 -7.47 -5.44 19.90
C VAL A 141 -8.11 -5.54 18.52
N HIS A 142 -7.61 -4.71 17.62
CA HIS A 142 -8.09 -4.60 16.25
C HIS A 142 -6.96 -4.92 15.28
N LEU A 143 -7.23 -5.79 14.30
CA LEU A 143 -6.25 -6.23 13.33
C LEU A 143 -6.81 -6.17 11.92
N GLU A 144 -6.00 -5.70 10.98
CA GLU A 144 -6.26 -5.83 9.54
C GLU A 144 -5.03 -6.29 8.78
N PHE A 145 -5.22 -7.23 7.85
CA PHE A 145 -4.14 -7.78 7.03
C PHE A 145 -4.62 -8.11 5.61
N TYR A 146 -3.76 -7.84 4.62
CA TYR A 146 -3.97 -8.27 3.25
C TYR A 146 -3.94 -9.80 3.09
N ILE A 147 -2.82 -10.43 3.48
CA ILE A 147 -2.66 -11.88 3.45
C ILE A 147 -2.57 -12.43 4.87
N TRP A 148 -3.47 -13.36 5.17
CA TRP A 148 -3.38 -14.27 6.29
C TRP A 148 -3.40 -15.71 5.79
N ARG A 149 -2.34 -16.47 6.07
CA ARG A 149 -2.26 -17.88 5.68
C ARG A 149 -2.78 -18.81 6.76
N ASN A 150 -3.41 -19.90 6.31
CA ASN A 150 -3.72 -21.06 7.15
C ASN A 150 -2.49 -21.98 7.25
N ASP A 151 -1.44 -21.49 7.91
CA ASP A 151 -0.22 -22.23 8.20
C ASP A 151 0.15 -22.14 9.68
N GLU A 152 1.34 -22.59 10.07
CA GLU A 152 1.81 -22.55 11.46
C GLU A 152 1.84 -21.12 12.03
N THR A 153 2.32 -20.15 11.24
CA THR A 153 2.42 -18.74 11.66
C THR A 153 1.03 -18.15 11.87
N GLY A 154 0.14 -18.32 10.91
CA GLY A 154 -1.24 -17.85 11.02
C GLY A 154 -2.01 -18.56 12.13
N THR A 155 -1.74 -19.84 12.36
CA THR A 155 -2.36 -20.62 13.46
C THR A 155 -1.93 -20.09 14.83
N LYS A 156 -0.64 -19.78 15.03
CA LYS A 156 -0.14 -19.20 16.28
C LYS A 156 -0.85 -17.89 16.64
N LEU A 157 -0.99 -16.97 15.68
CA LEU A 157 -1.72 -15.71 15.92
C LEU A 157 -3.22 -15.95 16.10
N ARG A 158 -3.84 -16.84 15.32
CA ARG A 158 -5.25 -17.22 15.48
C ARG A 158 -5.55 -17.68 16.90
N ASP A 159 -4.72 -18.57 17.44
CA ASP A 159 -4.90 -19.14 18.76
C ASP A 159 -4.68 -18.11 19.87
N LEU A 160 -3.76 -17.17 19.66
CA LEU A 160 -3.58 -16.02 20.55
C LEU A 160 -4.82 -15.11 20.57
N LEU A 161 -5.39 -14.78 19.39
CA LEU A 161 -6.62 -14.00 19.29
C LEU A 161 -7.81 -14.70 19.96
N ILE A 162 -7.91 -16.02 19.82
CA ILE A 162 -8.90 -16.85 20.53
C ILE A 162 -8.70 -16.76 22.04
N ALA A 163 -7.46 -16.82 22.53
CA ALA A 163 -7.16 -16.72 23.95
C ALA A 163 -7.57 -15.35 24.52
N LYS A 164 -7.23 -14.25 23.84
CA LYS A 164 -7.65 -12.89 24.23
C LYS A 164 -9.17 -12.74 24.25
N ALA A 165 -9.87 -13.23 23.23
CA ALA A 165 -11.33 -13.19 23.21
C ALA A 165 -11.96 -13.94 24.39
N LYS A 166 -11.40 -15.11 24.77
CA LYS A 166 -11.85 -15.86 25.95
C LYS A 166 -11.54 -15.16 27.28
N GLN A 167 -10.55 -14.27 27.32
CA GLN A 167 -10.27 -13.41 28.48
C GLN A 167 -11.23 -12.22 28.58
N GLY A 168 -12.15 -12.05 27.63
CA GLY A 168 -13.12 -10.95 27.59
C GLY A 168 -12.67 -9.74 26.76
N VAL A 169 -11.48 -9.80 26.14
CA VAL A 169 -10.98 -8.74 25.24
C VAL A 169 -11.79 -8.74 23.95
N ARG A 170 -12.24 -7.56 23.52
CA ARG A 170 -12.96 -7.41 22.24
C ARG A 170 -11.97 -7.52 21.08
N VAL A 171 -12.01 -8.63 20.36
CA VAL A 171 -11.12 -8.87 19.22
C VAL A 171 -11.87 -8.64 17.91
N ARG A 172 -11.37 -7.72 17.07
CA ARG A 172 -11.86 -7.52 15.70
C ARG A 172 -10.77 -7.84 14.70
N PHE A 173 -11.09 -8.72 13.75
CA PHE A 173 -10.18 -9.14 12.69
C PHE A 173 -10.80 -8.86 11.32
N LEU A 174 -10.15 -7.98 10.58
CA LEU A 174 -10.47 -7.63 9.21
C LEU A 174 -9.43 -8.22 8.27
N TYR A 175 -9.86 -8.78 7.14
CA TYR A 175 -8.92 -9.28 6.12
C TYR A 175 -9.37 -8.92 4.72
N ASP A 176 -8.43 -8.86 3.78
CA ASP A 176 -8.76 -8.71 2.37
C ASP A 176 -9.22 -10.05 1.76
N GLY A 177 -10.40 -10.05 1.14
CA GLY A 177 -11.00 -11.27 0.60
C GLY A 177 -10.24 -11.92 -0.56
N PHE A 178 -9.38 -11.17 -1.27
CA PHE A 178 -8.56 -11.70 -2.35
C PHE A 178 -7.18 -12.11 -1.87
N GLY A 179 -6.49 -11.26 -1.11
CA GLY A 179 -5.20 -11.58 -0.51
C GLY A 179 -5.28 -12.83 0.40
N SER A 180 -6.38 -12.96 1.14
CA SER A 180 -6.64 -14.09 2.04
C SER A 180 -7.66 -15.10 1.49
N MET A 181 -7.77 -15.24 0.16
CA MET A 181 -8.73 -16.17 -0.46
C MET A 181 -8.56 -17.64 -0.07
N LEU A 182 -7.36 -18.02 0.38
CA LEU A 182 -7.04 -19.38 0.85
C LEU A 182 -7.41 -19.61 2.33
N LEU A 183 -7.92 -18.58 3.02
CA LEU A 183 -8.36 -18.67 4.40
C LEU A 183 -9.70 -19.40 4.46
N SER A 184 -9.69 -20.65 4.92
CA SER A 184 -10.89 -21.48 4.91
C SER A 184 -11.89 -21.07 6.00
N ARG A 185 -13.18 -21.33 5.76
CA ARG A 185 -14.22 -21.19 6.79
C ARG A 185 -13.94 -22.04 8.02
N GLU A 186 -13.23 -23.17 7.85
CA GLU A 186 -12.77 -24.04 8.94
C GLU A 186 -11.75 -23.35 9.84
N PHE A 187 -10.79 -22.63 9.23
CA PHE A 187 -9.79 -21.88 9.97
C PHE A 187 -10.41 -20.76 10.83
N LEU A 188 -11.41 -20.05 10.29
CA LEU A 188 -12.09 -18.94 10.96
C LEU A 188 -13.14 -19.39 12.01
N ARG A 189 -13.68 -20.60 11.87
CA ARG A 189 -14.74 -21.13 12.75
C ARG A 189 -14.39 -21.08 14.24
N PRO A 190 -13.22 -21.54 14.71
CA PRO A 190 -12.87 -21.47 16.13
C PRO A 190 -12.76 -20.03 16.64
N MET A 191 -12.29 -19.09 15.83
CA MET A 191 -12.23 -17.67 16.18
C MET A 191 -13.63 -17.10 16.44
N ARG A 192 -14.57 -17.33 15.50
CA ARG A 192 -15.97 -16.89 15.65
C ARG A 192 -16.64 -17.49 16.89
N ARG A 193 -16.40 -18.77 17.16
CA ARG A 193 -16.92 -19.47 18.36
C ARG A 193 -16.37 -18.89 19.66
N ALA A 194 -15.14 -18.39 19.65
CA ALA A 194 -14.50 -17.75 20.80
C ALA A 194 -14.96 -16.29 21.02
N GLY A 195 -15.79 -15.74 20.12
CA GLY A 195 -16.26 -14.36 20.22
C GLY A 195 -15.45 -13.34 19.40
N VAL A 196 -14.47 -13.79 18.59
CA VAL A 196 -13.75 -12.89 17.69
C VAL A 196 -14.70 -12.41 16.59
N GLN A 197 -14.80 -11.10 16.43
CA GLN A 197 -15.56 -10.47 15.35
C GLN A 197 -14.72 -10.46 14.09
N ILE A 198 -15.25 -11.01 12.99
CA ILE A 198 -14.47 -11.23 11.77
C ILE A 198 -15.25 -10.73 10.55
N ALA A 199 -14.61 -9.86 9.77
CA ALA A 199 -15.14 -9.27 8.55
C ALA A 199 -14.13 -9.36 7.39
N SER A 200 -14.64 -9.32 6.16
CA SER A 200 -13.84 -9.24 4.93
C SER A 200 -14.01 -7.85 4.36
N PHE A 201 -12.92 -7.13 4.07
CA PHE A 201 -12.99 -5.74 3.59
C PHE A 201 -13.69 -5.63 2.23
N THR A 202 -13.34 -6.51 1.30
CA THR A 202 -14.10 -6.78 0.07
C THR A 202 -14.40 -8.27 -0.01
N PRO A 203 -15.58 -8.70 -0.52
CA PRO A 203 -15.86 -10.11 -0.75
C PRO A 203 -14.86 -10.77 -1.71
N GLY A 204 -14.60 -12.06 -1.52
CA GLY A 204 -13.77 -12.89 -2.39
C GLY A 204 -14.46 -13.34 -3.69
N PHE A 205 -13.95 -14.42 -4.30
CA PHE A 205 -14.23 -14.94 -5.65
C PHE A 205 -15.68 -15.41 -5.90
N GLU A 206 -16.64 -14.50 -5.84
CA GLU A 206 -17.88 -14.66 -6.62
C GLU A 206 -17.57 -14.20 -8.05
N PHE A 207 -17.96 -14.98 -9.07
CA PHE A 207 -17.63 -14.73 -10.49
C PHE A 207 -17.97 -13.29 -10.95
N TRP A 208 -18.96 -12.66 -10.32
CA TRP A 208 -19.39 -11.28 -10.56
C TRP A 208 -18.49 -10.19 -9.92
N HIS A 209 -17.52 -10.58 -9.09
CA HIS A 209 -16.62 -9.74 -8.29
C HIS A 209 -15.17 -9.71 -8.81
N ILE A 210 -14.86 -10.37 -9.93
CA ILE A 210 -13.60 -10.13 -10.70
C ILE A 210 -13.45 -8.64 -11.06
N MET A 211 -14.54 -7.87 -11.03
CA MET A 211 -14.59 -6.44 -11.34
C MET A 211 -14.16 -5.53 -10.17
N THR A 212 -13.90 -6.09 -8.97
CA THR A 212 -13.36 -5.36 -7.80
C THR A 212 -11.88 -5.65 -7.56
N LEU A 213 -11.15 -6.16 -8.58
CA LEU A 213 -9.70 -6.40 -8.50
C LEU A 213 -8.89 -5.15 -8.15
N ASN A 214 -9.43 -3.95 -8.42
CA ASN A 214 -8.76 -2.65 -8.22
C ASN A 214 -9.12 -1.94 -6.90
N LEU A 215 -9.56 -2.68 -5.88
CA LEU A 215 -9.92 -2.14 -4.55
C LEU A 215 -9.48 -3.14 -3.47
N ARG A 216 -8.18 -3.21 -3.20
CA ARG A 216 -7.64 -4.18 -2.23
C ARG A 216 -7.14 -3.48 -1.00
N ASN A 217 -7.53 -4.01 0.16
CA ASN A 217 -6.97 -3.53 1.42
C ASN A 217 -5.60 -4.16 1.60
N HIS A 218 -4.57 -3.38 1.29
CA HIS A 218 -3.19 -3.80 1.42
C HIS A 218 -2.56 -3.35 2.75
N ARG A 219 -3.37 -2.78 3.66
CA ARG A 219 -2.94 -2.34 4.97
C ARG A 219 -2.65 -3.52 5.89
N LYS A 220 -1.75 -3.28 6.84
CA LYS A 220 -1.31 -4.22 7.86
C LYS A 220 -1.26 -3.41 9.15
N ILE A 221 -2.30 -3.54 9.97
CA ILE A 221 -2.44 -2.81 11.21
C ILE A 221 -2.74 -3.81 12.32
N ILE A 222 -2.05 -3.65 13.45
CA ILE A 222 -2.54 -4.12 14.76
C ILE A 222 -2.61 -2.87 15.61
N VAL A 223 -3.71 -2.65 16.30
CA VAL A 223 -3.87 -1.54 17.23
C VAL A 223 -4.63 -2.00 18.47
N THR A 224 -4.19 -1.54 19.64
CA THR A 224 -4.72 -1.95 20.94
C THR A 224 -5.11 -0.77 21.80
N ASP A 225 -5.88 -1.06 22.86
CA ASP A 225 -6.24 -0.12 23.91
C ASP A 225 -5.05 0.43 24.72
N GLN A 226 -3.90 -0.23 24.65
CA GLN A 226 -2.65 0.21 25.29
C GLN A 226 -1.90 1.30 24.49
N GLN A 227 -2.50 1.83 23.42
CA GLN A 227 -1.89 2.81 22.50
C GLN A 227 -0.62 2.28 21.83
N GLU A 228 -0.65 0.99 21.53
CA GLU A 228 0.37 0.34 20.71
C GLU A 228 -0.21 0.07 19.32
N ALA A 229 0.58 0.34 18.30
CA ALA A 229 0.25 0.09 16.91
C ALA A 229 1.41 -0.59 16.18
N TYR A 230 1.06 -1.45 15.24
CA TYR A 230 1.98 -2.16 14.35
C TYR A 230 1.67 -1.82 12.90
N THR A 231 2.70 -1.60 12.08
CA THR A 231 2.56 -1.62 10.62
C THR A 231 3.87 -1.98 9.89
N GLY A 232 3.80 -2.08 8.56
CA GLY A 232 4.93 -2.34 7.66
C GLY A 232 4.61 -3.39 6.60
N GLY A 233 5.61 -3.87 5.85
CA GLY A 233 5.41 -4.75 4.69
C GLY A 233 4.94 -6.19 4.99
N MET A 234 5.10 -6.68 6.22
CA MET A 234 4.99 -8.12 6.53
C MET A 234 3.53 -8.58 6.68
N ASN A 235 3.15 -9.56 5.87
CA ASN A 235 1.90 -10.30 6.01
C ASN A 235 2.02 -11.46 7.03
N ILE A 236 0.93 -12.18 7.26
CA ILE A 236 0.93 -13.36 8.13
C ILE A 236 1.09 -14.63 7.28
N GLY A 237 2.29 -15.23 7.34
CA GLY A 237 2.59 -16.51 6.68
C GLY A 237 3.94 -17.09 7.07
N HIS A 238 4.11 -18.39 6.83
CA HIS A 238 5.31 -19.16 7.14
C HIS A 238 6.55 -18.67 6.39
N GLU A 239 6.36 -18.08 5.19
CA GLU A 239 7.45 -17.54 4.36
C GLU A 239 8.27 -16.42 5.02
N TYR A 240 7.69 -15.72 6.00
CA TYR A 240 8.40 -14.67 6.73
C TYR A 240 9.32 -15.23 7.81
N LEU A 241 8.98 -16.36 8.43
CA LEU A 241 9.73 -16.91 9.58
C LEU A 241 10.76 -17.96 9.17
N HIS A 242 10.54 -18.60 8.03
CA HIS A 242 11.36 -19.70 7.55
C HIS A 242 11.84 -19.46 6.13
N PRO A 243 13.06 -19.90 5.78
CA PRO A 243 13.56 -19.77 4.43
C PRO A 243 12.69 -20.60 3.48
N THR A 244 12.25 -19.98 2.40
CA THR A 244 11.52 -20.67 1.34
C THR A 244 12.48 -21.30 0.34
N LYS A 245 12.09 -22.42 -0.27
CA LYS A 245 12.93 -23.14 -1.25
C LYS A 245 13.39 -22.26 -2.42
N HIS A 246 12.55 -21.33 -2.86
CA HIS A 246 12.81 -20.52 -4.05
C HIS A 246 13.40 -19.15 -3.74
N TYR A 247 13.04 -18.55 -2.60
CA TYR A 247 13.39 -17.16 -2.31
C TYR A 247 14.22 -16.99 -1.03
N GLY A 248 14.59 -18.06 -0.34
CA GLY A 248 15.35 -17.96 0.92
C GLY A 248 14.58 -17.17 1.98
N HIS A 249 15.30 -16.39 2.77
CA HIS A 249 14.73 -15.55 3.82
C HIS A 249 14.10 -14.29 3.25
N TRP A 250 12.94 -13.91 3.79
CA TRP A 250 12.32 -12.63 3.49
C TRP A 250 12.97 -11.53 4.31
N ARG A 251 13.28 -10.41 3.65
CA ARG A 251 13.82 -9.21 4.27
C ARG A 251 12.79 -8.09 4.12
N ASP A 252 12.23 -7.65 5.25
CA ASP A 252 11.17 -6.65 5.28
C ASP A 252 11.36 -5.71 6.48
N THR A 253 10.82 -4.50 6.42
CA THR A 253 10.96 -3.47 7.47
C THR A 253 9.59 -3.16 8.06
N GLN A 254 9.51 -3.26 9.38
CA GLN A 254 8.29 -3.12 10.16
C GLN A 254 8.49 -2.05 11.24
N LEU A 255 7.37 -1.52 11.72
CA LEU A 255 7.33 -0.43 12.66
C LEU A 255 6.34 -0.77 13.78
N VAL A 256 6.82 -0.68 15.02
CA VAL A 256 5.97 -0.66 16.21
C VAL A 256 5.98 0.77 16.76
N LEU A 257 4.79 1.32 16.95
CA LEU A 257 4.56 2.66 17.46
C LEU A 257 3.83 2.56 18.80
N ARG A 258 4.32 3.29 19.80
CA ARG A 258 3.66 3.43 21.09
C ARG A 258 3.44 4.91 21.39
N GLY A 259 2.22 5.29 21.74
CA GLY A 259 1.87 6.67 22.08
C GLY A 259 0.79 7.28 21.18
N PRO A 260 0.69 8.62 21.12
CA PRO A 260 -0.48 9.33 20.59
C PRO A 260 -0.85 9.00 19.13
N ALA A 261 0.13 8.71 18.27
CA ALA A 261 -0.14 8.35 16.88
C ALA A 261 -0.82 6.97 16.71
N ALA A 262 -0.87 6.13 17.75
CA ALA A 262 -1.68 4.90 17.72
C ALA A 262 -3.17 5.20 17.55
N THR A 263 -3.65 6.35 18.04
CA THR A 263 -5.05 6.80 17.84
C THR A 263 -5.38 6.99 16.36
N GLN A 264 -4.43 7.41 15.54
CA GLN A 264 -4.64 7.56 14.09
C GLN A 264 -4.71 6.21 13.37
N PHE A 265 -3.99 5.18 13.85
CA PHE A 265 -4.19 3.80 13.36
C PHE A 265 -5.56 3.26 13.73
N GLN A 266 -6.04 3.52 14.94
CA GLN A 266 -7.40 3.19 15.36
C GLN A 266 -8.44 3.90 14.48
N GLN A 267 -8.19 5.14 14.08
CA GLN A 267 -9.05 5.86 13.14
C GLN A 267 -9.13 5.15 11.78
N VAL A 268 -7.98 4.80 11.18
CA VAL A 268 -7.94 4.07 9.90
C VAL A 268 -8.70 2.74 10.00
N PHE A 269 -8.45 1.96 11.06
CA PHE A 269 -9.16 0.70 11.29
C PHE A 269 -10.67 0.91 11.45
N ALA A 270 -11.11 1.90 12.21
CA ALA A 270 -12.53 2.17 12.43
C ALA A 270 -13.26 2.56 11.13
N GLN A 271 -12.61 3.33 10.25
CA GLN A 271 -13.14 3.65 8.93
C GLN A 271 -13.25 2.40 8.05
N ASP A 272 -12.27 1.50 8.08
CA ASP A 272 -12.25 0.27 7.28
C ASP A 272 -13.26 -0.76 7.81
N TRP A 273 -13.38 -0.86 9.13
CA TRP A 273 -14.38 -1.69 9.80
C TRP A 273 -15.80 -1.22 9.50
N PHE A 274 -16.07 0.08 9.56
CA PHE A 274 -17.38 0.64 9.23
C PHE A 274 -17.75 0.39 7.77
N TYR A 275 -16.79 0.52 6.84
CA TYR A 275 -17.02 0.19 5.44
C TYR A 275 -17.37 -1.29 5.24
N ALA A 276 -16.67 -2.18 5.94
CA ALA A 276 -16.86 -3.63 5.81
C ALA A 276 -18.14 -4.15 6.49
N THR A 277 -18.57 -3.54 7.61
CA THR A 277 -19.59 -4.11 8.51
C THR A 277 -20.80 -3.20 8.75
N GLY A 278 -20.67 -1.90 8.56
CA GLY A 278 -21.65 -0.90 9.00
C GLY A 278 -21.64 -0.62 10.51
N GLU A 279 -20.78 -1.28 11.30
CA GLU A 279 -20.60 -1.00 12.74
C GLU A 279 -19.71 0.23 12.92
N GLN A 280 -20.17 1.20 13.72
CA GLN A 280 -19.42 2.41 14.02
C GLN A 280 -18.61 2.19 15.30
N LEU A 281 -17.30 2.42 15.24
CA LEU A 281 -16.40 2.36 16.40
C LEU A 281 -16.05 3.78 16.82
N VAL A 282 -16.99 4.47 17.47
CA VAL A 282 -16.90 5.91 17.82
C VAL A 282 -17.00 6.15 19.33
N GLU A 283 -17.21 5.09 20.11
CA GLU A 283 -17.32 5.15 21.54
C GLU A 283 -15.98 5.48 22.20
N GLU A 284 -15.99 6.31 23.24
CA GLU A 284 -14.79 6.73 23.97
C GLU A 284 -13.91 5.58 24.47
N THR A 285 -14.49 4.41 24.73
CA THR A 285 -13.75 3.21 25.14
C THR A 285 -12.75 2.71 24.10
N PHE A 286 -12.95 3.04 22.81
CA PHE A 286 -11.99 2.74 21.74
C PHE A 286 -10.93 3.82 21.55
N TYR A 287 -11.04 4.94 22.26
CA TYR A 287 -10.13 6.10 22.15
C TYR A 287 -9.69 6.55 23.56
N PRO A 288 -8.87 5.73 24.25
CA PRO A 288 -8.30 6.10 25.54
C PRO A 288 -7.45 7.37 25.42
N MET A 289 -7.31 8.12 26.51
CA MET A 289 -6.50 9.34 26.53
C MET A 289 -5.02 9.00 26.29
N PRO A 290 -4.40 9.56 25.23
CA PRO A 290 -3.03 9.21 24.88
C PRO A 290 -2.02 9.65 25.93
N GLU A 291 -0.97 8.86 26.12
CA GLU A 291 0.18 9.17 26.97
C GLU A 291 1.44 9.36 26.13
N ARG A 292 2.34 10.23 26.59
CA ARG A 292 3.67 10.36 25.98
C ARG A 292 4.50 9.12 26.35
N ARG A 293 4.89 8.34 25.34
CA ARG A 293 5.74 7.15 25.47
C ARG A 293 7.17 7.36 24.96
N GLY A 294 7.43 8.47 24.27
CA GLY A 294 8.74 8.85 23.76
C GLY A 294 8.75 10.31 23.31
N SER A 295 9.64 10.64 22.38
CA SER A 295 9.82 12.01 21.83
C SER A 295 9.76 12.07 20.30
N SER A 296 9.41 10.96 19.65
CA SER A 296 9.32 10.92 18.19
C SER A 296 8.03 11.56 17.69
N ARG A 297 8.15 12.26 16.57
CA ARG A 297 7.12 13.00 15.87
C ARG A 297 6.65 12.17 14.69
N ALA A 298 5.40 11.73 14.76
CA ALA A 298 4.84 10.78 13.81
C ALA A 298 3.51 11.26 13.24
N GLN A 299 3.27 10.97 11.97
CA GLN A 299 2.00 11.17 11.29
C GLN A 299 1.67 9.90 10.51
N VAL A 300 0.53 9.30 10.83
CA VAL A 300 -0.01 8.20 10.01
C VAL A 300 -0.45 8.77 8.67
N VAL A 301 -0.03 8.11 7.59
CA VAL A 301 -0.44 8.40 6.22
C VAL A 301 -1.29 7.23 5.76
N ALA A 302 -2.57 7.47 5.52
CA ALA A 302 -3.47 6.48 4.95
C ALA A 302 -3.94 6.99 3.59
N ASP A 303 -3.89 6.12 2.59
CA ASP A 303 -4.26 6.46 1.22
C ASP A 303 -5.09 5.32 0.64
N GLY A 304 -5.80 5.63 -0.44
CA GLY A 304 -6.64 4.67 -1.13
C GLY A 304 -7.38 5.29 -2.30
N PRO A 305 -8.00 4.45 -3.16
CA PRO A 305 -8.77 4.91 -4.31
C PRO A 305 -10.05 5.68 -3.94
N ASP A 306 -10.35 5.85 -2.65
CA ASP A 306 -11.39 6.72 -2.09
C ASP A 306 -10.96 8.19 -1.90
N SER A 307 -9.67 8.49 -2.10
CA SER A 307 -9.11 9.83 -2.13
C SER A 307 -9.23 10.47 -3.52
N ASP A 308 -9.33 11.81 -3.56
CA ASP A 308 -9.27 12.59 -4.81
C ASP A 308 -7.81 12.75 -5.31
N VAL A 309 -6.83 12.43 -4.48
CA VAL A 309 -5.40 12.58 -4.75
C VAL A 309 -4.63 11.33 -4.34
N ASP A 310 -3.60 10.97 -5.11
CA ASP A 310 -2.65 9.91 -4.79
C ASP A 310 -1.65 10.42 -3.72
N THR A 311 -2.03 10.37 -2.45
CA THR A 311 -1.29 10.97 -1.33
C THR A 311 0.16 10.48 -1.28
N PHE A 312 0.39 9.17 -1.44
CA PHE A 312 1.76 8.62 -1.40
C PHE A 312 2.63 9.11 -2.57
N LEU A 313 2.04 9.29 -3.75
CA LEU A 313 2.75 9.84 -4.91
C LEU A 313 3.12 11.30 -4.68
N GLU A 314 2.16 12.13 -4.24
CA GLU A 314 2.40 13.54 -3.94
C GLU A 314 3.45 13.71 -2.85
N LEU A 315 3.38 12.88 -1.80
CA LEU A 315 4.34 12.86 -0.70
C LEU A 315 5.77 12.55 -1.19
N ALA A 316 5.93 11.50 -1.99
CA ALA A 316 7.22 11.11 -2.55
C ALA A 316 7.78 12.18 -3.49
N VAL A 317 6.95 12.75 -4.37
CA VAL A 317 7.33 13.84 -5.28
C VAL A 317 7.77 15.08 -4.51
N ALA A 318 7.00 15.50 -3.50
CA ALA A 318 7.33 16.65 -2.67
C ALA A 318 8.62 16.43 -1.89
N ALA A 319 8.82 15.24 -1.31
CA ALA A 319 10.03 14.89 -0.57
C ALA A 319 11.27 14.89 -1.49
N LEU A 320 11.17 14.32 -2.70
CA LEU A 320 12.23 14.35 -3.72
C LEU A 320 12.53 15.78 -4.21
N GLY A 321 11.50 16.63 -4.33
CA GLY A 321 11.64 18.04 -4.67
C GLY A 321 12.38 18.84 -3.59
N GLN A 322 12.13 18.50 -2.32
CA GLN A 322 12.73 19.17 -1.17
C GLN A 322 14.15 18.67 -0.82
N ALA A 323 14.48 17.43 -1.18
CA ALA A 323 15.76 16.79 -0.87
C ALA A 323 16.99 17.64 -1.26
N LYS A 324 17.98 17.68 -0.37
CA LYS A 324 19.21 18.48 -0.52
C LYS A 324 20.48 17.66 -0.59
N ARG A 325 20.54 16.50 0.04
CA ARG A 325 21.75 15.69 0.23
C ARG A 325 21.58 14.28 -0.30
N HIS A 326 20.61 13.53 0.22
CA HIS A 326 20.44 12.12 -0.15
C HIS A 326 18.99 11.65 0.03
N VAL A 327 18.62 10.67 -0.79
CA VAL A 327 17.35 9.96 -0.72
C VAL A 327 17.63 8.46 -0.82
N ASP A 328 17.17 7.69 0.16
CA ASP A 328 17.23 6.23 0.13
C ASP A 328 15.81 5.68 0.03
N MET A 329 15.55 4.83 -0.97
CA MET A 329 14.25 4.23 -1.22
C MET A 329 14.37 2.71 -1.31
N THR A 330 13.41 2.00 -0.72
CA THR A 330 13.32 0.54 -0.80
C THR A 330 11.93 0.15 -1.28
N THR A 331 11.83 -0.86 -2.15
CA THR A 331 10.55 -1.46 -2.54
C THR A 331 10.76 -2.87 -3.11
N PRO A 332 9.83 -3.84 -2.93
CA PRO A 332 9.90 -5.10 -3.69
C PRO A 332 9.67 -4.89 -5.19
N PHE A 333 8.81 -3.93 -5.55
CA PHE A 333 8.32 -3.71 -6.90
C PHE A 333 8.46 -2.23 -7.26
N PHE A 334 9.00 -1.95 -8.43
CA PHE A 334 9.23 -0.59 -8.89
C PHE A 334 8.66 -0.42 -10.29
N VAL A 335 7.38 -0.10 -10.37
CA VAL A 335 6.68 0.24 -11.62
C VAL A 335 6.05 1.62 -11.43
N PRO A 336 6.91 2.66 -11.28
CA PRO A 336 6.47 3.95 -10.77
C PRO A 336 5.57 4.67 -11.77
N PRO A 337 4.60 5.50 -11.29
CA PRO A 337 4.01 6.55 -12.11
C PRO A 337 5.08 7.49 -12.67
N ASP A 338 4.84 8.08 -13.83
CA ASP A 338 5.82 8.94 -14.51
C ASP A 338 6.29 10.11 -13.60
N GLY A 339 5.39 10.69 -12.81
CA GLY A 339 5.71 11.78 -11.88
C GLY A 339 6.78 11.39 -10.85
N LEU A 340 6.75 10.15 -10.35
CA LEU A 340 7.75 9.65 -9.41
C LEU A 340 9.10 9.45 -10.10
N ALA A 341 9.12 8.77 -11.25
CA ALA A 341 10.35 8.54 -12.01
C ALA A 341 11.03 9.85 -12.45
N ILE A 342 10.24 10.82 -12.92
CA ILE A 342 10.73 12.16 -13.30
C ILE A 342 11.33 12.87 -12.09
N SER A 343 10.65 12.82 -10.93
CA SER A 343 11.12 13.49 -9.71
C SER A 343 12.41 12.88 -9.17
N MET A 344 12.57 11.55 -9.25
CA MET A 344 13.81 10.86 -8.89
C MET A 344 14.96 11.28 -9.81
N ALA A 345 14.74 11.27 -11.14
CA ALA A 345 15.74 11.71 -12.11
C ALA A 345 16.11 13.19 -11.92
N ALA A 346 15.13 14.05 -11.62
CA ALA A 346 15.36 15.46 -11.35
C ALA A 346 16.20 15.67 -10.09
N ALA A 347 15.91 14.94 -9.00
CA ALA A 347 16.69 15.00 -7.77
C ALA A 347 18.15 14.58 -8.00
N ALA A 348 18.37 13.46 -8.71
CA ALA A 348 19.71 13.00 -9.07
C ALA A 348 20.49 14.05 -9.89
N ARG A 349 19.85 14.64 -10.91
CA ARG A 349 20.46 15.70 -11.74
C ARG A 349 20.75 16.99 -10.98
N ARG A 350 20.01 17.28 -9.90
CA ARG A 350 20.32 18.40 -8.98
C ARG A 350 21.55 18.13 -8.10
N GLY A 351 22.12 16.92 -8.15
CA GLY A 351 23.25 16.51 -7.31
C GLY A 351 22.85 15.86 -5.98
N VAL A 352 21.56 15.55 -5.78
CA VAL A 352 21.12 14.75 -4.63
C VAL A 352 21.50 13.29 -4.89
N ARG A 353 22.10 12.62 -3.90
CA ARG A 353 22.39 11.19 -4.01
C ARG A 353 21.11 10.38 -3.84
N VAL A 354 20.56 9.85 -4.94
CA VAL A 354 19.33 9.02 -4.90
C VAL A 354 19.71 7.56 -5.03
N ARG A 355 19.36 6.74 -4.03
CA ARG A 355 19.58 5.28 -4.02
C ARG A 355 18.26 4.54 -3.95
N LEU A 356 18.13 3.50 -4.76
CA LEU A 356 16.94 2.67 -4.87
C LEU A 356 17.33 1.20 -4.71
N MET A 357 16.84 0.56 -3.65
CA MET A 357 16.99 -0.88 -3.39
C MET A 357 15.71 -1.61 -3.80
N ILE A 358 15.85 -2.63 -4.64
CA ILE A 358 14.74 -3.44 -5.16
C ILE A 358 15.05 -4.93 -4.99
N ALA A 359 14.01 -5.77 -4.97
CA ALA A 359 14.21 -7.22 -5.05
C ALA A 359 14.89 -7.61 -6.37
N GLY A 360 16.08 -8.21 -6.30
CA GLY A 360 16.77 -8.78 -7.47
C GLY A 360 16.10 -10.03 -8.02
N ARG A 361 15.24 -10.67 -7.22
CA ARG A 361 14.37 -11.79 -7.61
C ARG A 361 12.91 -11.43 -7.32
N GLY A 362 12.07 -11.43 -8.35
CA GLY A 362 10.64 -11.20 -8.22
C GLY A 362 9.85 -12.50 -8.06
N ASN A 363 8.84 -12.50 -7.19
CA ASN A 363 7.79 -13.52 -7.17
C ASN A 363 6.77 -13.36 -8.32
N PHE A 364 6.70 -12.17 -8.93
CA PHE A 364 5.87 -11.88 -10.10
C PHE A 364 6.72 -11.41 -11.27
N ALA A 365 6.93 -12.29 -12.25
CA ALA A 365 7.78 -12.01 -13.41
C ALA A 365 7.33 -10.77 -14.21
N TRP A 366 6.02 -10.48 -14.21
CA TRP A 366 5.44 -9.37 -14.99
C TRP A 366 5.85 -8.02 -14.40
N THR A 367 5.66 -7.85 -13.09
CA THR A 367 6.07 -6.65 -12.35
C THR A 367 7.59 -6.48 -12.37
N TYR A 368 8.34 -7.58 -12.23
CA TYR A 368 9.81 -7.55 -12.31
C TYR A 368 10.32 -7.02 -13.66
N HIS A 369 9.80 -7.55 -14.78
CA HIS A 369 10.22 -7.10 -16.11
C HIS A 369 9.65 -5.72 -16.48
N ALA A 370 8.43 -5.39 -16.07
CA ALA A 370 7.87 -4.06 -16.26
C ALA A 370 8.73 -3.01 -15.54
N GLY A 371 9.15 -3.29 -14.30
CA GLY A 371 9.93 -2.34 -13.52
C GLY A 371 11.31 -2.05 -14.09
N ARG A 372 12.01 -3.08 -14.57
CA ARG A 372 13.32 -2.92 -15.25
C ARG A 372 13.25 -2.02 -16.48
N SER A 373 12.09 -1.87 -17.12
CA SER A 373 11.92 -0.95 -18.24
C SER A 373 12.15 0.53 -17.87
N PHE A 374 12.05 0.88 -16.57
CA PHE A 374 12.24 2.24 -16.05
C PHE A 374 13.68 2.53 -15.60
N TYR A 375 14.54 1.52 -15.46
CA TYR A 375 15.85 1.69 -14.83
C TYR A 375 16.81 2.50 -15.70
N GLY A 376 16.78 2.33 -17.03
CA GLY A 376 17.73 2.99 -17.95
C GLY A 376 17.76 4.51 -17.78
N PRO A 377 16.63 5.21 -17.97
CA PRO A 377 16.56 6.66 -17.78
C PRO A 377 16.97 7.14 -16.37
N LEU A 378 16.73 6.34 -15.33
CA LEU A 378 17.11 6.68 -13.96
C LEU A 378 18.62 6.51 -13.73
N LEU A 379 19.21 5.43 -14.22
CA LEU A 379 20.65 5.19 -14.19
C LEU A 379 21.40 6.30 -14.94
N ASP A 380 20.90 6.70 -16.12
CA ASP A 380 21.46 7.80 -16.92
C ASP A 380 21.34 9.16 -16.21
N ALA A 381 20.33 9.34 -15.36
CA ALA A 381 20.16 10.53 -14.53
C ALA A 381 21.05 10.54 -13.27
N GLY A 382 21.73 9.44 -12.96
CA GLY A 382 22.60 9.30 -11.80
C GLY A 382 21.96 8.64 -10.57
N VAL A 383 20.77 8.05 -10.70
CA VAL A 383 20.16 7.26 -9.63
C VAL A 383 20.95 5.96 -9.45
N GLU A 384 21.33 5.63 -8.22
CA GLU A 384 22.00 4.38 -7.88
C GLU A 384 20.94 3.28 -7.64
N ILE A 385 20.89 2.26 -8.49
CA ILE A 385 19.95 1.14 -8.35
C ILE A 385 20.69 -0.10 -7.86
N TYR A 386 20.13 -0.74 -6.83
CA TYR A 386 20.63 -1.95 -6.21
C TYR A 386 19.57 -3.05 -6.26
N GLU A 387 19.97 -4.25 -6.69
CA GLU A 387 19.14 -5.44 -6.70
C GLU A 387 19.57 -6.38 -5.57
N TYR A 388 18.73 -6.58 -4.56
CA TYR A 388 19.00 -7.46 -3.42
C TYR A 388 18.91 -8.93 -3.81
N GLU A 389 19.91 -9.74 -3.44
CA GLU A 389 20.06 -11.11 -3.96
C GLU A 389 19.95 -12.24 -2.92
N LYS A 390 20.16 -11.94 -1.64
CA LYS A 390 20.19 -12.96 -0.57
C LYS A 390 18.84 -13.62 -0.30
N GLY A 391 17.74 -12.97 -0.66
CA GLY A 391 16.41 -13.53 -0.52
C GLY A 391 15.32 -12.62 -1.10
N LEU A 392 14.06 -12.80 -0.69
CA LEU A 392 12.98 -11.91 -1.14
C LEU A 392 13.04 -10.59 -0.36
N PHE A 393 13.31 -9.50 -1.06
CA PHE A 393 13.28 -8.16 -0.48
C PHE A 393 11.87 -7.58 -0.57
N HIS A 394 11.30 -7.18 0.56
CA HIS A 394 9.92 -6.73 0.66
C HIS A 394 9.74 -5.45 1.50
N ALA A 395 10.83 -4.78 1.88
CA ALA A 395 10.76 -3.51 2.60
C ALA A 395 10.21 -2.37 1.73
N LYS A 396 9.29 -1.57 2.27
CA LYS A 396 8.80 -0.33 1.65
C LYS A 396 9.12 0.87 2.51
N THR A 397 10.21 1.55 2.17
CA THR A 397 10.72 2.66 2.96
C THR A 397 11.23 3.76 2.07
N MET A 398 11.24 4.99 2.61
CA MET A 398 11.90 6.13 2.02
C MET A 398 12.49 6.98 3.14
N THR A 399 13.70 7.48 2.93
CA THR A 399 14.38 8.39 3.86
C THR A 399 15.00 9.52 3.08
N VAL A 400 14.83 10.75 3.55
CA VAL A 400 15.35 11.95 2.90
C VAL A 400 16.17 12.77 3.89
N ASP A 401 17.39 13.10 3.46
CA ASP A 401 18.37 13.93 4.15
C ASP A 401 18.69 13.50 5.59
N GLY A 402 18.38 12.27 5.99
CA GLY A 402 18.58 11.78 7.34
C GLY A 402 17.66 12.42 8.39
N GLN A 403 16.52 12.99 7.96
CA GLN A 403 15.64 13.76 8.84
C GLN A 403 14.15 13.43 8.67
N TRP A 404 13.75 13.00 7.47
CA TRP A 404 12.38 12.57 7.20
C TRP A 404 12.38 11.13 6.71
N SER A 405 11.46 10.32 7.25
CA SER A 405 11.35 8.91 6.92
C SER A 405 9.90 8.47 6.75
N LEU A 406 9.69 7.50 5.87
CA LEU A 406 8.41 6.87 5.62
C LEU A 406 8.58 5.36 5.68
N VAL A 407 7.76 4.68 6.47
CA VAL A 407 7.72 3.20 6.56
C VAL A 407 6.27 2.74 6.54
N GLY A 408 5.93 1.78 5.69
CA GLY A 408 4.54 1.34 5.56
C GLY A 408 4.33 0.17 4.61
N THR A 409 3.13 0.13 4.04
CA THR A 409 2.67 -0.98 3.20
C THR A 409 2.77 -0.71 1.70
N ALA A 410 2.79 0.58 1.29
CA ALA A 410 2.77 1.02 -0.10
C ALA A 410 4.09 0.73 -0.82
N ASN A 411 4.02 0.01 -1.95
CA ASN A 411 5.16 -0.12 -2.85
C ASN A 411 5.28 1.12 -3.77
N TRP A 412 6.43 1.29 -4.42
CA TRP A 412 6.64 2.33 -5.43
C TRP A 412 6.17 1.87 -6.82
N ASP A 413 4.90 1.47 -6.92
CA ASP A 413 4.23 1.06 -8.17
C ASP A 413 2.85 1.72 -8.34
N CYS A 414 2.38 1.83 -9.59
CA CYS A 414 1.10 2.44 -9.93
C CYS A 414 -0.07 1.82 -9.13
N ARG A 415 -0.08 0.50 -8.98
CA ARG A 415 -1.15 -0.19 -8.26
C ARG A 415 -1.21 0.21 -6.79
N SER A 416 -0.08 0.24 -6.10
CA SER A 416 -0.04 0.57 -4.67
C SER A 416 -0.34 2.05 -4.43
N LEU A 417 0.10 2.93 -5.34
CA LEU A 417 -0.06 4.38 -5.20
C LEU A 417 -1.45 4.90 -5.59
N SER A 418 -2.22 4.15 -6.41
CA SER A 418 -3.52 4.64 -6.92
C SER A 418 -4.69 3.65 -6.75
N LEU A 419 -4.45 2.36 -6.57
CA LEU A 419 -5.52 1.33 -6.61
C LEU A 419 -5.69 0.53 -5.30
N ASN A 420 -4.69 0.53 -4.42
CA ASN A 420 -4.77 -0.17 -3.14
C ASN A 420 -5.03 0.81 -2.00
N PHE A 421 -5.70 0.33 -0.95
CA PHE A 421 -5.67 1.00 0.33
C PHE A 421 -4.35 0.65 1.02
N GLU A 422 -3.58 1.67 1.37
CA GLU A 422 -2.25 1.55 1.97
C GLU A 422 -2.16 2.40 3.23
N VAL A 423 -1.19 2.09 4.09
CA VAL A 423 -0.91 2.84 5.32
C VAL A 423 0.60 2.91 5.56
N ALA A 424 1.07 4.03 6.09
CA ALA A 424 2.45 4.24 6.48
C ALA A 424 2.55 5.20 7.66
N VAL A 425 3.75 5.34 8.21
CA VAL A 425 4.10 6.36 9.19
C VAL A 425 5.17 7.27 8.60
N SER A 426 4.83 8.56 8.50
CA SER A 426 5.74 9.66 8.26
C SER A 426 6.38 10.06 9.59
N MET A 427 7.71 10.04 9.65
CA MET A 427 8.51 10.33 10.84
C MET A 427 9.43 11.52 10.54
N TYR A 428 9.51 12.46 11.48
CA TYR A 428 10.19 13.75 11.30
C TYR A 428 11.45 13.87 12.15
N ASP A 429 12.12 12.75 12.43
CA ASP A 429 13.25 12.66 13.35
C ASP A 429 14.47 11.99 12.73
N ASP A 430 15.64 12.40 13.23
CA ASP A 430 16.94 11.90 12.76
C ASP A 430 17.18 10.43 13.16
N GLU A 431 16.67 10.00 14.32
CA GLU A 431 16.92 8.65 14.83
C GLU A 431 16.30 7.54 13.95
N PRO A 432 14.99 7.56 13.59
CA PRO A 432 14.44 6.59 12.65
C PRO A 432 15.13 6.62 11.28
N ALA A 433 15.50 7.81 10.80
CA ALA A 433 16.20 7.98 9.54
C ALA A 433 17.58 7.30 9.56
N GLU A 434 18.32 7.46 10.66
CA GLU A 434 19.61 6.81 10.86
C GLU A 434 19.47 5.27 10.98
N GLN A 435 18.45 4.78 11.68
CA GLN A 435 18.18 3.33 11.74
C GLN A 435 17.87 2.75 10.35
N LEU A 436 17.04 3.42 9.55
CA LEU A 436 16.74 3.00 8.17
C LEU A 436 17.97 3.06 7.27
N ARG A 437 18.81 4.08 7.42
CA ARG A 437 20.09 4.17 6.71
C ARG A 437 20.99 2.98 7.06
N GLN A 438 21.13 2.64 8.34
CA GLN A 438 21.90 1.46 8.77
C GLN A 438 21.32 0.15 8.23
N HIS A 439 20.00 0.04 8.13
CA HIS A 439 19.34 -1.09 7.48
C HIS A 439 19.75 -1.17 6.00
N PHE A 440 19.67 -0.05 5.29
CA PHE A 440 20.04 0.05 3.88
C PHE A 440 21.51 -0.32 3.63
N GLU A 441 22.44 0.23 4.43
CA GLU A 441 23.89 -0.06 4.29
C GLU A 441 24.21 -1.55 4.54
N ARG A 442 23.49 -2.22 5.45
CA ARG A 442 23.62 -3.66 5.65
C ARG A 442 23.09 -4.43 4.45
N ASP A 443 21.93 -4.04 3.93
CA ASP A 443 21.30 -4.71 2.78
C ASP A 443 22.13 -4.54 1.48
N ILE A 444 22.90 -3.44 1.33
CA ILE A 444 23.84 -3.25 0.20
C ILE A 444 24.88 -4.38 0.12
N GLN A 445 25.32 -4.93 1.24
CA GLN A 445 26.34 -6.00 1.26
C GLN A 445 25.86 -7.28 0.57
N ASP A 446 24.55 -7.45 0.48
CA ASP A 446 23.86 -8.59 -0.10
C ASP A 446 23.14 -8.22 -1.44
N ALA A 447 23.53 -7.09 -2.06
CA ALA A 447 22.92 -6.55 -3.26
C ALA A 447 23.92 -6.26 -4.38
N THR A 448 23.47 -6.41 -5.62
CA THR A 448 24.23 -6.05 -6.82
C THR A 448 23.88 -4.63 -7.25
N ARG A 449 24.89 -3.75 -7.32
CA ARG A 449 24.73 -2.41 -7.90
C ARG A 449 24.68 -2.51 -9.42
N LEU A 450 23.66 -1.92 -10.03
CA LEU A 450 23.53 -1.86 -11.49
C LEU A 450 24.40 -0.74 -12.05
N MET A 451 25.26 -1.08 -13.02
CA MET A 451 26.13 -0.12 -13.69
C MET A 451 25.48 0.37 -15.00
N PRO A 452 25.41 1.70 -15.26
CA PRO A 452 24.77 2.23 -16.47
C PRO A 452 25.32 1.65 -17.77
N GLN A 453 26.65 1.49 -17.87
CA GLN A 453 27.32 0.92 -19.06
C GLN A 453 26.85 -0.51 -19.34
N GLN A 454 26.91 -1.38 -18.33
CA GLN A 454 26.46 -2.78 -18.42
C GLN A 454 24.95 -2.87 -18.70
N TRP A 455 24.16 -1.91 -18.20
CA TRP A 455 22.71 -1.88 -18.40
C TRP A 455 22.32 -1.65 -19.87
N HIS A 456 23.09 -0.86 -20.61
CA HIS A 456 22.83 -0.58 -22.02
C HIS A 456 23.32 -1.67 -22.97
N GLU A 457 24.22 -2.54 -22.53
CA GLU A 457 24.74 -3.69 -23.31
C GLU A 457 23.77 -4.90 -23.36
N ARG A 458 22.64 -4.82 -22.66
CA ARG A 458 21.66 -5.92 -22.58
C ARG A 458 21.01 -6.21 -23.93
N SER A 459 20.68 -7.49 -24.16
CA SER A 459 20.13 -7.95 -25.44
C SER A 459 18.82 -7.24 -25.82
N ASN A 460 18.62 -7.02 -27.12
CA ASN A 460 17.38 -6.43 -27.64
C ASN A 460 16.14 -7.28 -27.32
N VAL A 461 16.30 -8.60 -27.19
CA VAL A 461 15.21 -9.51 -26.79
C VAL A 461 14.76 -9.24 -25.35
N THR A 462 15.72 -9.07 -24.43
CA THR A 462 15.43 -8.70 -23.04
C THR A 462 14.72 -7.36 -22.97
N ARG A 463 15.21 -6.35 -23.71
CA ARG A 463 14.61 -5.02 -23.76
C ARG A 463 13.19 -5.06 -24.33
N LEU A 464 12.95 -5.81 -25.40
CA LEU A 464 11.62 -5.96 -25.99
C LEU A 464 10.64 -6.61 -25.00
N LYS A 465 11.09 -7.62 -24.26
CA LYS A 465 10.31 -8.25 -23.19
C LYS A 465 9.91 -7.24 -22.12
N GLU A 466 10.85 -6.43 -21.64
CA GLU A 466 10.61 -5.39 -20.62
C GLU A 466 9.62 -4.33 -21.11
N GLN A 467 9.77 -3.85 -22.35
CA GLN A 467 8.84 -2.88 -22.94
C GLN A 467 7.44 -3.46 -23.17
N PHE A 468 7.33 -4.74 -23.52
CA PHE A 468 6.04 -5.41 -23.61
C PHE A 468 5.32 -5.43 -22.26
N TYR A 469 6.01 -5.79 -21.17
CA TYR A 469 5.41 -5.76 -19.83
C TYR A 469 5.08 -4.35 -19.34
N ARG A 470 5.84 -3.33 -19.77
CA ARG A 470 5.56 -1.92 -19.47
C ARG A 470 4.17 -1.47 -19.95
N LEU A 471 3.62 -2.07 -21.00
CA LEU A 471 2.26 -1.76 -21.47
C LEU A 471 1.18 -2.02 -20.41
N PHE A 472 1.48 -2.90 -19.44
CA PHE A 472 0.59 -3.23 -18.33
C PHE A 472 0.91 -2.41 -17.06
N ALA A 473 1.89 -1.51 -17.09
CA ALA A 473 2.31 -0.73 -15.92
C ALA A 473 1.17 0.01 -15.17
N PRO A 474 0.14 0.58 -15.83
CA PRO A 474 -0.94 1.28 -15.11
C PRO A 474 -1.76 0.40 -14.14
N VAL A 475 -1.68 -0.93 -14.26
CA VAL A 475 -2.43 -1.87 -13.40
C VAL A 475 -1.53 -2.72 -12.50
N LEU A 476 -0.20 -2.55 -12.63
CA LEU A 476 0.84 -3.35 -11.96
C LEU A 476 1.36 -2.69 -10.69
#